data_AF-A0A948RCF6-F1
#
_entry.id   AF-A0A948RCF6-F1
#
_cell.length_a   1.000
_cell.length_b   1.000
_cell.length_c   1.000
_cell.angle_alpha   90.00
_cell.angle_beta   90.00
_cell.angle_gamma   90.00
#
_symmetry.space_group_name_H-M   'P 1'
#
loop_
_entity.id
_entity.type
_entity.pdbx_description
1 polymer ?
#
loop_
_entity_poly.entity_id
_entity_poly.type
_entity_poly.pdbx_seq_one_letter_code
_entity_poly.pdbx_strand_id
1 'polypeptide(L)'
;MPQTNSEPGLIIRAQSGFFSVQTADAVLTCQLRGRLKQGPRLGDLAAVGDRVQVTPHTDGTGMIESVEARSQALIRLDPRPKGVYQQVILANPDQAVFVFAC
;
A
#
# COMPACT_ATOMS: atom_id res chain seq x y z
N MET A 1 15.61 12.72 19.57
CA MET A 1 15.33 12.37 18.15
C MET A 1 14.12 13.19 17.76
N PRO A 2 14.11 13.93 16.63
CA PRO A 2 12.94 14.73 16.28
C PRO A 2 11.76 13.77 16.06
N GLN A 3 10.65 14.06 16.70
CA GLN A 3 9.40 13.34 16.51
C GLN A 3 8.91 13.69 15.10
N THR A 4 9.22 12.85 14.12
CA THR A 4 8.54 12.92 12.83
C THR A 4 7.09 12.54 13.09
N ASN A 5 6.20 13.54 13.11
CA ASN A 5 4.76 13.34 13.26
C ASN A 5 4.29 12.46 12.10
N SER A 6 4.13 11.17 12.39
CA SER A 6 3.52 10.23 11.48
C SER A 6 2.01 10.33 11.63
N GLU A 7 1.30 10.35 10.50
CA GLU A 7 -0.15 10.41 10.46
C GLU A 7 -0.72 9.20 9.71
N PRO A 8 -1.96 8.80 10.02
CA PRO A 8 -2.63 7.72 9.31
C PRO A 8 -2.98 8.14 7.88
N GLY A 9 -2.89 7.18 6.96
CA GLY A 9 -3.29 7.36 5.58
C GLY A 9 -3.77 6.08 4.90
N LEU A 10 -4.38 6.24 3.73
CA LEU A 10 -4.87 5.17 2.88
C LEU A 10 -4.21 5.25 1.50
N ILE A 11 -3.60 4.15 1.05
CA ILE A 11 -3.08 4.09 -0.32
C ILE A 11 -4.26 4.03 -1.31
N ILE A 12 -4.43 5.10 -2.08
CA ILE A 12 -5.50 5.20 -3.09
C ILE A 12 -4.98 4.98 -4.53
N ARG A 13 -3.67 5.02 -4.73
CA ARG A 13 -3.01 4.69 -6.00
C ARG A 13 -1.63 4.10 -5.75
N ALA A 14 -1.23 3.11 -6.54
CA ALA A 14 0.12 2.57 -6.58
C ALA A 14 0.63 2.56 -8.02
N GLN A 15 1.79 3.18 -8.29
CA GLN A 15 2.38 3.22 -9.62
C GLN A 15 3.91 3.27 -9.51
N SER A 16 4.59 2.28 -10.09
CA SER A 16 6.06 2.25 -10.22
C SER A 16 6.84 2.54 -8.93
N GLY A 17 6.34 2.06 -7.78
CA GLY A 17 6.97 2.26 -6.47
C GLY A 17 6.64 3.60 -5.78
N PHE A 18 5.80 4.43 -6.40
CA PHE A 18 5.17 5.60 -5.79
C PHE A 18 3.73 5.28 -5.41
N PHE A 19 3.28 5.87 -4.30
CA PHE A 19 1.97 5.62 -3.71
C PHE A 19 1.29 6.96 -3.45
N SER A 20 0.08 7.16 -3.99
CA SER A 20 -0.74 8.30 -3.56
C SER A 20 -1.44 7.90 -2.27
N VAL A 21 -1.16 8.60 -1.19
CA VAL A 21 -1.73 8.34 0.14
C VAL A 21 -2.69 9.45 0.48
N GLN A 22 -3.96 9.09 0.67
CA GLN A 22 -4.98 9.98 1.20
C GLN A 22 -4.82 10.03 2.73
N THR A 23 -4.53 11.20 3.27
CA THR A 23 -4.56 11.49 4.71
C THR A 23 -5.82 12.30 5.04
N ALA A 24 -5.97 12.71 6.30
CA ALA A 24 -7.09 13.57 6.70
C ALA A 24 -7.06 14.94 6.00
N ASP A 25 -5.85 15.45 5.73
CA ASP A 25 -5.65 16.82 5.26
C ASP A 25 -5.37 16.90 3.75
N ALA A 26 -4.71 15.90 3.17
CA ALA A 26 -4.23 15.98 1.79
C ALA A 26 -4.03 14.62 1.12
N VAL A 27 -3.72 14.65 -0.18
CA VAL A 27 -3.18 13.50 -0.92
C VAL A 27 -1.69 13.72 -1.13
N LEU A 28 -0.87 12.81 -0.62
CA LEU A 28 0.59 12.87 -0.70
C LEU A 28 1.12 11.89 -1.74
N THR A 29 2.18 12.28 -2.45
CA THR A 29 2.96 11.32 -3.26
C THR A 29 4.07 10.71 -2.42
N CYS A 30 3.91 9.46 -2.03
CA CYS A 30 4.77 8.79 -1.08
C CYS A 30 5.64 7.69 -1.68
N GLN A 31 6.75 7.41 -1.03
CA GLN A 31 7.56 6.20 -1.24
C GLN A 31 7.63 5.37 0.04
N LEU A 32 7.92 4.07 -0.11
CA LEU A 32 8.19 3.21 1.04
C LEU A 32 9.58 3.50 1.62
N ARG A 33 9.64 3.62 2.96
CA ARG A 33 10.91 3.69 3.71
C ARG A 33 11.80 2.51 3.33
N GLY A 34 13.10 2.79 3.10
CA GLY A 34 14.04 1.78 2.60
C GLY A 34 14.07 0.47 3.41
N ARG A 35 13.90 0.54 4.74
CA ARG A 35 13.82 -0.64 5.62
C ARG A 35 12.66 -1.59 5.30
N LEU A 36 11.54 -1.07 4.79
CA LEU A 36 10.38 -1.88 4.38
C LEU A 36 10.66 -2.69 3.11
N LYS A 37 11.70 -2.33 2.34
CA LYS A 37 12.05 -2.99 1.08
C LYS A 37 12.96 -4.22 1.25
N GLN A 38 13.43 -4.47 2.48
CA GLN A 38 14.40 -5.52 2.81
C GLN A 38 13.73 -6.88 3.04
N GLY A 39 14.48 -7.96 2.81
CA GLY A 39 14.04 -9.34 3.05
C GLY A 39 13.40 -10.04 1.84
N PRO A 40 13.19 -11.36 1.94
CA PRO A 40 12.53 -12.15 0.91
C PRO A 40 11.08 -11.70 0.75
N ARG A 41 10.60 -11.62 -0.51
CA ARG A 41 9.26 -11.14 -0.84
C ARG A 41 8.40 -12.29 -1.30
N LEU A 42 7.37 -12.60 -0.51
CA LEU A 42 6.30 -13.53 -0.88
C LEU A 42 5.10 -12.78 -1.49
N GLY A 43 5.14 -11.45 -1.58
CA GLY A 43 4.10 -10.64 -2.20
C GLY A 43 4.43 -9.15 -2.26
N ASP A 44 3.45 -8.33 -2.62
CA ASP A 44 3.58 -6.86 -2.66
C ASP A 44 3.69 -6.26 -1.25
N LEU A 45 4.69 -5.40 -1.06
CA LEU A 45 4.97 -4.73 0.23
C LEU A 45 3.89 -3.72 0.61
N ALA A 46 3.28 -3.09 -0.39
CA ALA A 46 2.19 -2.14 -0.24
C ALA A 46 1.34 -2.16 -1.52
N ALA A 47 0.03 -2.01 -1.37
CA ALA A 47 -0.95 -2.03 -2.43
C ALA A 47 -2.07 -1.01 -2.16
N VAL A 48 -2.90 -0.76 -3.17
CA VAL A 48 -4.11 0.07 -2.99
C VAL A 48 -4.99 -0.55 -1.91
N GLY A 49 -5.54 0.29 -1.02
CA GLY A 49 -6.35 -0.12 0.12
C GLY A 49 -5.57 -0.44 1.39
N ASP A 50 -4.23 -0.42 1.35
CA ASP A 50 -3.43 -0.54 2.57
C ASP A 50 -3.56 0.72 3.45
N ARG A 51 -3.76 0.49 4.75
CA ARG A 51 -3.64 1.52 5.78
C ARG A 51 -2.17 1.68 6.15
N VAL A 52 -1.71 2.92 6.22
CA VAL A 52 -0.31 3.26 6.39
C VAL A 52 -0.12 4.37 7.41
N GLN A 53 1.08 4.42 7.96
CA GLN A 53 1.58 5.52 8.75
C GLN A 53 2.58 6.29 7.89
N VAL A 54 2.30 7.57 7.62
CA VAL A 54 3.09 8.42 6.73
C VAL A 54 3.66 9.63 7.45
N THR A 55 4.89 9.97 7.13
CA THR A 55 5.47 11.27 7.49
C THR A 55 5.33 12.20 6.29
N PRO A 56 4.51 13.26 6.37
CA PRO A 56 4.39 14.24 5.30
C PRO A 56 5.66 15.09 5.16
N HIS A 57 5.91 15.58 3.95
CA HIS A 57 6.93 16.56 3.62
C HIS A 57 6.27 17.85 3.13
N THR A 58 6.98 18.98 3.24
CA THR A 58 6.42 20.31 2.94
C THR A 58 6.12 20.54 1.46
N ASP A 59 6.59 19.66 0.57
CA ASP A 59 6.47 19.74 -0.88
C ASP A 59 5.31 18.89 -1.45
N GLY A 60 4.44 18.35 -0.60
CA GLY A 60 3.34 17.45 -1.00
C GLY A 60 3.78 16.01 -1.25
N THR A 61 5.05 15.68 -0.97
CA THR A 61 5.52 14.30 -0.91
C THR A 61 5.43 13.74 0.51
N GLY A 62 5.72 12.45 0.67
CA GLY A 62 5.81 11.83 1.98
C GLY A 62 6.56 10.51 1.99
N MET A 63 6.76 9.99 3.19
CA MET A 63 7.39 8.70 3.40
C MET A 63 6.44 7.77 4.13
N ILE A 64 6.16 6.60 3.56
CA ILE A 64 5.45 5.52 4.27
C ILE A 64 6.42 4.87 5.23
N GLU A 65 6.20 5.10 6.52
CA GLU A 65 7.04 4.58 7.61
C GLU A 65 6.64 3.16 7.99
N SER A 66 5.35 2.83 7.94
CA SER A 66 4.85 1.46 8.11
C SER A 66 3.54 1.22 7.37
N VAL A 67 3.31 -0.05 7.05
CA VAL A 67 2.04 -0.56 6.51
C VAL A 67 1.38 -1.37 7.62
N GLU A 68 0.12 -1.10 7.91
CA GLU A 68 -0.64 -1.83 8.93
C GLU A 68 -0.96 -3.25 8.45
N ALA A 69 -1.22 -4.16 9.40
CA ALA A 69 -1.60 -5.52 9.08
C ALA A 69 -2.94 -5.54 8.32
N ARG A 70 -2.96 -6.23 7.17
CA ARG A 70 -4.18 -6.40 6.38
C ARG A 70 -5.15 -7.32 7.11
N SER A 71 -6.42 -6.92 7.23
CA SER A 71 -7.47 -7.82 7.72
C SER A 71 -7.93 -8.79 6.62
N GLN A 72 -7.89 -8.33 5.37
CA GLN A 72 -8.30 -9.08 4.18
C GLN A 72 -7.62 -8.51 2.93
N ALA A 73 -7.57 -9.29 1.85
CA ALA A 73 -7.01 -8.85 0.58
C ALA A 73 -7.55 -9.68 -0.59
N LEU A 74 -7.73 -9.03 -1.74
CA LEU A 74 -7.90 -9.71 -3.01
C LEU A 74 -6.52 -9.96 -3.62
N ILE A 75 -6.13 -11.22 -3.72
CA ILE A 75 -4.79 -11.63 -4.13
C ILE A 75 -4.88 -12.52 -5.37
N ARG A 76 -3.99 -12.28 -6.32
CA ARG A 76 -3.71 -13.21 -7.42
C ARG A 76 -2.35 -13.86 -7.20
N LEU A 77 -2.29 -15.17 -7.28
CA LEU A 77 -1.02 -15.88 -7.31
C LEU A 77 -0.34 -15.66 -8.66
N ASP A 78 0.97 -15.50 -8.64
CA ASP A 78 1.78 -15.43 -9.86
C ASP A 78 1.50 -16.67 -10.73
N PRO A 79 1.11 -16.50 -12.01
CA PRO A 79 0.71 -17.62 -12.87
C PRO A 79 1.88 -18.51 -13.31
N ARG A 80 3.13 -18.16 -12.98
CA ARG A 80 4.32 -18.94 -13.34
C ARG A 80 4.39 -20.26 -12.53
N PRO A 81 5.08 -21.31 -13.04
CA PRO A 81 5.10 -22.65 -12.42
C PRO A 81 5.64 -22.73 -10.97
N LYS A 82 6.31 -21.67 -10.48
CA LYS A 82 6.82 -21.55 -9.10
C LYS A 82 6.15 -20.40 -8.34
N GLY A 83 4.95 -19.98 -8.77
CA GLY A 83 4.28 -18.75 -8.36
C GLY A 83 3.74 -18.75 -6.94
N VAL A 84 4.62 -18.70 -5.95
CA VAL A 84 4.29 -18.38 -4.55
C VAL A 84 4.15 -16.87 -4.30
N TYR A 85 4.48 -16.04 -5.29
CA TYR A 85 4.36 -14.60 -5.17
C TYR A 85 2.90 -14.15 -5.22
N GLN A 86 2.46 -13.48 -4.16
CA GLN A 86 1.13 -12.92 -4.00
C GLN A 86 1.08 -11.51 -4.56
N GLN A 87 0.46 -11.36 -5.74
CA GLN A 87 0.14 -10.06 -6.31
C GLN A 87 -1.12 -9.52 -5.63
N VAL A 88 -0.97 -8.47 -4.85
CA VAL A 88 -2.07 -7.87 -4.10
C VAL A 88 -2.80 -6.90 -5.02
N ILE A 89 -4.01 -7.28 -5.43
CA ILE A 89 -4.84 -6.45 -6.31
C ILE A 89 -5.47 -5.31 -5.51
N LEU A 90 -6.02 -5.65 -4.33
CA LEU A 90 -6.67 -4.69 -3.44
C LEU A 90 -6.56 -5.18 -1.99
N ALA A 91 -6.09 -4.32 -1.10
CA ALA A 91 -6.02 -4.59 0.34
C ALA A 91 -7.25 -4.06 1.07
N ASN A 92 -7.66 -4.78 2.10
CA ASN A 92 -8.77 -4.46 2.99
C ASN A 92 -10.13 -4.13 2.32
N PRO A 93 -10.54 -4.73 1.17
CA PRO A 93 -11.87 -4.49 0.62
C PRO A 93 -12.96 -5.00 1.57
N ASP A 94 -14.01 -4.22 1.79
CA ASP A 94 -15.18 -4.60 2.61
C ASP A 94 -16.28 -5.29 1.80
N GLN A 95 -16.32 -5.07 0.48
CA GLN A 95 -17.31 -5.66 -0.41
C GLN A 95 -16.71 -6.01 -1.79
N ALA A 96 -17.16 -7.12 -2.37
CA ALA A 96 -16.93 -7.46 -3.76
C ALA A 96 -18.28 -7.62 -4.48
N VAL A 97 -18.43 -6.95 -5.63
CA VAL A 97 -19.63 -7.02 -6.46
C VAL A 97 -19.27 -7.65 -7.79
N PHE A 98 -19.79 -8.84 -8.05
CA PHE A 98 -19.56 -9.57 -9.30
C PHE A 98 -20.70 -9.29 -10.26
N VAL A 99 -20.37 -8.69 -11.41
CA VAL A 99 -21.33 -8.28 -12.44
C VAL A 99 -21.20 -9.19 -13.65
N PHE A 100 -22.33 -9.67 -14.16
CA PHE A 100 -22.41 -10.56 -15.33
C PHE A 100 -23.40 -10.00 -16.36
N ALA A 101 -23.18 -10.32 -17.64
CA ALA A 101 -24.06 -9.98 -18.75
C ALA A 101 -24.26 -11.21 -19.65
N CYS A 102 -25.40 -11.28 -20.35
CA CYS A 102 -25.78 -12.35 -21.25
C CYS A 102 -25.42 -12.07 -22.72
#